data_AF-A0A3D0D9Q5-F1
#
_entry.id   AF-A0A3D0D9Q5-F1
#
_cell.length_a   1.000
_cell.length_b   1.000
_cell.length_c   1.000
_cell.angle_alpha   90.00
_cell.angle_beta   90.00
_cell.angle_gamma   90.00
#
_symmetry.space_group_name_H-M   'P 1'
#
loop_
_entity.id
_entity.type
_entity.pdbx_description
1 polymer ?
#
loop_
_entity_poly.entity_id
_entity_poly.type
_entity_poly.pdbx_seq_one_letter_code
_entity_poly.pdbx_strand_id
1 'polypeptide(L)'
;MASDHMRRLHSHYYGARPLSSLLLAATLVAACTRVAAEPQPGDATRGKQLFESQACGACHTVTGLPGADGQIGPNLTHIGAEAAARMPGQDAETYLRTALLFPNAFVVEGYPPNVMPLDYGQTLTRQQQRDLIAFLLSLR
;
A
#
# COMPACT_ATOMS: atom_id res chain seq x y z
N MET A 1 51.69 -27.08 56.16
CA MET A 1 51.62 -26.07 55.09
C MET A 1 50.91 -24.85 55.70
N ALA A 2 51.63 -24.10 56.53
CA ALA A 2 52.33 -22.84 56.19
C ALA A 2 51.37 -21.64 56.45
N SER A 3 51.33 -21.13 57.68
CA SER A 3 52.16 -20.03 58.24
C SER A 3 51.52 -18.67 57.95
N ASP A 4 50.87 -18.04 58.92
CA ASP A 4 51.48 -17.10 59.88
C ASP A 4 52.38 -16.05 59.21
N HIS A 5 51.89 -14.81 59.11
CA HIS A 5 52.68 -13.60 59.33
C HIS A 5 51.79 -12.36 59.50
N MET A 6 51.46 -12.09 60.74
CA MET A 6 51.94 -10.89 61.46
C MET A 6 52.03 -9.54 60.68
N ARG A 7 51.11 -8.64 61.03
CA ARG A 7 51.38 -7.29 61.62
C ARG A 7 51.87 -6.14 60.72
N ARG A 8 51.39 -4.95 61.13
CA ARG A 8 51.88 -3.56 60.92
C ARG A 8 51.20 -2.83 59.77
N LEU A 9 50.27 -1.91 60.05
CA LEU A 9 50.43 -0.56 60.61
C LEU A 9 50.63 0.49 59.51
N HIS A 10 50.04 1.67 59.78
CA HIS A 10 50.24 2.98 59.13
C HIS A 10 49.24 3.28 58.01
N SER A 11 48.29 4.19 58.23
CA SER A 11 48.41 5.65 58.47
C SER A 11 48.17 6.39 57.17
N HIS A 12 47.10 7.18 57.21
CA HIS A 12 46.89 8.45 56.50
C HIS A 12 47.50 8.59 55.11
N TYR A 13 46.63 8.65 54.10
CA TYR A 13 46.67 9.77 53.16
C TYR A 13 45.25 10.26 52.86
N TYR A 14 44.95 11.41 53.46
CA TYR A 14 43.97 12.38 52.99
C TYR A 14 44.25 12.69 51.51
N GLY A 15 43.22 12.65 50.69
CA GLY A 15 43.31 12.99 49.27
C GLY A 15 41.93 13.30 48.70
N ALA A 16 41.39 14.45 49.09
CA ALA A 16 40.23 15.05 48.46
C ALA A 16 40.45 15.27 46.94
N ARG A 17 39.33 15.44 46.21
CA ARG A 17 39.10 16.28 45.00
C ARG A 17 38.43 15.50 43.83
N PRO A 18 37.69 16.16 42.93
CA PRO A 18 36.41 16.80 43.19
C PRO A 18 35.33 16.42 42.14
N LEU A 19 34.10 16.84 42.47
CA LEU A 19 32.91 17.04 41.65
C LEU A 19 32.97 16.74 40.13
N SER A 20 32.13 15.78 39.74
CA SER A 20 31.06 15.93 38.75
C SER A 20 31.27 16.95 37.64
N SER A 21 31.97 16.54 36.58
CA SER A 21 31.84 17.14 35.26
C SER A 21 30.59 16.59 34.57
N LEU A 22 29.45 17.26 34.79
CA LEU A 22 28.26 17.16 33.94
C LEU A 22 28.62 17.73 32.56
N LEU A 23 29.10 16.87 31.67
CA LEU A 23 29.11 17.15 30.24
C LEU A 23 27.67 17.02 29.73
N LEU A 24 27.00 18.17 29.59
CA LEU A 24 25.75 18.30 28.83
C LEU A 24 26.02 17.86 27.38
N ALA A 25 25.73 16.60 27.08
CA ALA A 25 25.61 16.14 25.70
C ALA A 25 24.32 16.75 25.12
N ALA A 26 24.46 17.90 24.45
CA ALA A 26 23.39 18.50 23.67
C ALA A 26 23.11 17.58 22.46
N THR A 27 22.16 16.66 22.62
CA THR A 27 21.67 15.78 21.56
C THR A 27 20.81 16.61 20.60
N LEU A 28 21.39 17.02 19.47
CA LEU A 28 20.65 17.46 18.29
C LEU A 28 19.83 16.29 17.76
N VAL A 29 18.60 16.12 18.28
CA VAL A 29 17.59 15.26 17.68
C VAL A 29 17.12 15.96 16.41
N ALA A 30 17.82 15.69 15.30
CA ALA A 30 17.32 16.01 13.96
C ALA A 30 16.04 15.18 13.74
N ALA A 31 14.89 15.77 14.06
CA ALA A 31 13.59 15.20 13.80
C ALA A 31 13.41 15.08 12.28
N CYS A 32 13.68 13.89 11.74
CA CYS A 32 13.39 13.53 10.36
C CYS A 32 11.88 13.26 10.26
N THR A 33 11.06 14.31 10.34
CA THR A 33 9.61 14.20 10.13
C THR A 33 9.36 13.99 8.64
N ARG A 34 9.21 12.73 8.23
CA ARG A 34 8.61 12.42 6.93
C ARG A 34 7.13 12.77 7.02
N VAL A 35 6.76 13.93 6.47
CA VAL A 35 5.36 14.21 6.16
C VAL A 35 4.92 13.18 5.12
N ALA A 36 4.04 12.27 5.51
CA ALA A 36 3.41 11.38 4.54
C ALA A 36 2.60 12.25 3.57
N ALA A 37 2.96 12.22 2.29
CA ALA A 37 2.20 12.91 1.27
C ALA A 37 0.75 12.39 1.27
N GLU A 38 -0.22 13.31 1.14
CA GLU A 38 -1.62 12.94 1.06
C GLU A 38 -1.87 12.03 -0.15
N PRO A 39 -2.80 11.06 -0.03
CA PRO A 39 -3.18 10.20 -1.15
C PRO A 39 -3.63 11.07 -2.33
N GLN A 40 -2.92 10.98 -3.45
CA GLN A 40 -3.32 11.69 -4.65
C GLN A 40 -4.58 11.03 -5.23
N PRO A 41 -5.54 11.82 -5.76
CA PRO A 41 -6.69 11.27 -6.46
C PRO A 41 -6.27 10.42 -7.66
N GLY A 42 -7.17 9.55 -8.12
CA GLY A 42 -6.95 8.78 -9.34
C GLY A 42 -7.02 9.66 -10.58
N ASP A 43 -6.20 9.32 -11.58
CA ASP A 43 -6.19 9.94 -12.91
C ASP A 43 -6.69 8.95 -13.96
N ALA A 44 -7.82 9.26 -14.58
CA ALA A 44 -8.45 8.39 -15.58
C ALA A 44 -7.59 8.21 -16.86
N THR A 45 -6.76 9.18 -17.23
CA THR A 45 -5.86 9.06 -18.39
C THR A 45 -4.77 8.03 -18.10
N ARG A 46 -4.14 8.11 -16.92
CA ARG A 46 -3.18 7.07 -16.48
C ARG A 46 -3.86 5.72 -16.28
N GLY A 47 -5.10 5.72 -15.78
CA GLY A 47 -5.91 4.52 -15.65
C GLY A 47 -6.17 3.81 -16.97
N LYS A 48 -6.48 4.55 -18.03
CA LYS A 48 -6.63 4.01 -19.39
C LYS A 48 -5.34 3.35 -19.88
N GLN A 49 -4.19 4.00 -19.67
CA GLN A 49 -2.89 3.44 -20.04
C GLN A 49 -2.57 2.16 -19.26
N LEU A 50 -2.97 2.09 -17.99
CA LEU A 50 -2.85 0.88 -17.18
C LEU A 50 -3.78 -0.22 -17.71
N PHE A 51 -5.02 0.10 -18.04
CA PHE A 51 -5.97 -0.85 -18.62
C PHE A 51 -5.40 -1.51 -19.89
N GLU A 52 -4.79 -0.72 -20.77
CA GLU A 52 -4.14 -1.20 -21.99
C GLU A 52 -2.89 -2.04 -21.69
N SER A 53 -1.97 -1.52 -20.86
CA SER A 53 -0.68 -2.18 -20.58
C SER A 53 -0.80 -3.44 -19.72
N GLN A 54 -1.84 -3.55 -18.90
CA GLN A 54 -2.16 -4.75 -18.13
C GLN A 54 -3.00 -5.77 -18.93
N ALA A 55 -3.22 -5.51 -20.23
CA ALA A 55 -4.00 -6.36 -21.13
C ALA A 55 -5.43 -6.65 -20.62
N CYS A 56 -6.04 -5.72 -19.87
CA CYS A 56 -7.40 -5.88 -19.38
C CYS A 56 -8.41 -6.08 -20.53
N GLY A 57 -8.14 -5.44 -21.67
CA GLY A 57 -8.92 -5.54 -22.90
C GLY A 57 -8.95 -6.95 -23.54
N ALA A 58 -7.97 -7.81 -23.23
CA ALA A 58 -7.96 -9.19 -23.73
C ALA A 58 -9.11 -10.03 -23.14
N CYS A 59 -9.60 -9.65 -21.97
CA CYS A 59 -10.72 -10.33 -21.29
C CYS A 59 -11.99 -9.49 -21.26
N HIS A 60 -11.89 -8.17 -21.19
CA HIS A 60 -13.03 -7.26 -21.04
C HIS A 60 -13.26 -6.39 -22.27
N THR A 61 -14.52 -6.25 -22.66
CA THR A 61 -14.92 -5.32 -23.71
C THR A 61 -15.06 -3.89 -23.16
N VAL A 62 -14.53 -2.90 -23.89
CA VAL A 62 -14.82 -1.47 -23.73
C VAL A 62 -15.03 -0.88 -25.12
N THR A 63 -16.28 -0.57 -25.48
CA THR A 63 -16.64 -0.07 -26.82
C THR A 63 -15.91 1.24 -27.11
N GLY A 64 -15.27 1.32 -28.28
CA GLY A 64 -14.50 2.50 -28.69
C GLY A 64 -13.06 2.52 -28.18
N LEU A 65 -12.64 1.54 -27.36
CA LEU A 65 -11.25 1.36 -26.95
C LEU A 65 -10.59 0.25 -27.81
N PRO A 66 -9.59 0.58 -28.66
CA PRO A 66 -8.91 -0.42 -29.47
C PRO A 66 -8.27 -1.53 -28.63
N GLY A 67 -8.49 -2.79 -29.02
CA GLY A 67 -7.94 -3.96 -28.31
C GLY A 67 -8.68 -4.33 -27.02
N ALA A 68 -9.83 -3.72 -26.74
CA ALA A 68 -10.71 -4.07 -25.64
C ALA A 68 -12.03 -4.66 -26.16
N ASP A 69 -11.95 -5.85 -26.75
CA ASP A 69 -13.05 -6.63 -27.32
C ASP A 69 -13.15 -8.04 -26.71
N GLY A 70 -12.44 -8.28 -25.60
CA GLY A 70 -12.49 -9.54 -24.87
C GLY A 70 -13.89 -9.85 -24.30
N GLN A 71 -14.24 -11.13 -24.31
CA GLN A 71 -15.55 -11.64 -23.85
C GLN A 71 -15.44 -12.64 -22.71
N ILE A 72 -14.23 -12.89 -22.22
CA ILE A 72 -13.95 -13.81 -21.11
C ILE A 72 -14.48 -13.25 -19.79
N GLY A 73 -14.40 -11.93 -19.62
CA GLY A 73 -14.96 -11.17 -18.51
C GLY A 73 -16.15 -10.30 -18.95
N PRO A 74 -16.86 -9.69 -17.97
CA PRO A 74 -18.00 -8.82 -18.25
C PRO A 74 -17.63 -7.62 -19.11
N ASN A 75 -18.59 -7.16 -19.92
CA ASN A 75 -18.49 -5.89 -20.63
C ASN A 75 -18.37 -4.73 -19.62
N LEU A 76 -17.42 -3.83 -19.86
CA LEU A 76 -17.10 -2.70 -19.00
C LEU A 76 -17.44 -1.33 -19.63
N THR A 77 -18.03 -1.29 -20.84
CA THR A 77 -18.34 -0.05 -21.56
C THR A 77 -19.10 0.98 -20.70
N HIS A 78 -20.01 0.53 -19.85
CA HIS A 78 -20.84 1.39 -18.99
C HIS A 78 -20.60 1.15 -17.49
N ILE A 79 -19.45 0.56 -17.12
CA ILE A 79 -19.23 0.10 -15.75
C ILE A 79 -19.32 1.22 -14.70
N GLY A 80 -18.93 2.44 -15.04
CA GLY A 80 -19.05 3.59 -14.15
C GLY A 80 -20.48 3.95 -13.79
N ALA A 81 -21.46 3.62 -14.65
CA ALA A 81 -22.88 3.79 -14.37
C ALA A 81 -23.49 2.54 -13.69
N GLU A 82 -22.98 1.34 -13.99
CA GLU A 82 -23.56 0.07 -13.55
C GLU A 82 -23.01 -0.46 -12.22
N ALA A 83 -21.78 -0.10 -11.86
CA ALA A 83 -21.03 -0.74 -10.78
C ALA A 83 -21.77 -0.75 -9.43
N ALA A 84 -22.42 0.36 -9.07
CA ALA A 84 -23.18 0.46 -7.82
C ALA A 84 -24.40 -0.46 -7.77
N ALA A 85 -24.95 -0.87 -8.92
CA ALA A 85 -26.07 -1.80 -8.99
C ALA A 85 -25.64 -3.28 -8.91
N ARG A 86 -24.34 -3.58 -9.08
CA ARG A 86 -23.84 -4.97 -9.11
C ARG A 86 -23.76 -5.61 -7.73
N MET A 87 -23.58 -4.81 -6.68
CA MET A 87 -23.54 -5.32 -5.31
C MET A 87 -24.35 -4.42 -4.36
N PRO A 88 -25.44 -4.93 -3.75
CA PRO A 88 -26.22 -4.18 -2.78
C PRO A 88 -25.36 -3.67 -1.62
N GLY A 89 -25.51 -2.38 -1.30
CA GLY A 89 -24.82 -1.76 -0.16
C GLY A 89 -23.39 -1.28 -0.45
N GLN A 90 -22.91 -1.36 -1.70
CA GLN A 90 -21.65 -0.74 -2.12
C GLN A 90 -21.88 0.37 -3.14
N ASP A 91 -21.09 1.44 -3.04
CA ASP A 91 -20.99 2.40 -4.13
C ASP A 91 -20.13 1.85 -5.27
N ALA A 92 -20.13 2.56 -6.41
CA ALA A 92 -19.42 2.14 -7.61
C ALA A 92 -17.90 1.98 -7.39
N GLU A 93 -17.28 2.91 -6.65
CA GLU A 93 -15.85 2.89 -6.39
C GLU A 93 -15.46 1.68 -5.51
N THR A 94 -16.23 1.42 -4.46
CA THR A 94 -16.03 0.29 -3.55
C THR A 94 -16.20 -1.04 -4.27
N TYR A 95 -17.22 -1.16 -5.13
CA TYR A 95 -17.41 -2.35 -5.97
C TYR A 95 -16.21 -2.58 -6.88
N LEU A 96 -15.78 -1.54 -7.62
CA LEU A 96 -14.66 -1.64 -8.57
C LEU A 96 -13.35 -1.97 -7.88
N ARG A 97 -13.10 -1.38 -6.71
CA ARG A 97 -11.93 -1.69 -5.89
C ARG A 97 -11.96 -3.15 -5.42
N THR A 98 -13.12 -3.63 -4.99
CA THR A 98 -13.30 -5.03 -4.57
C THR A 98 -13.06 -5.97 -5.74
N ALA A 99 -13.65 -5.70 -6.91
CA ALA A 99 -13.47 -6.50 -8.11
C ALA A 99 -12.00 -6.56 -8.57
N LEU A 100 -11.25 -5.46 -8.44
CA LEU A 100 -9.83 -5.40 -8.81
C LEU A 100 -8.93 -6.18 -7.85
N LEU A 101 -9.16 -6.04 -6.53
CA LEU A 101 -8.26 -6.58 -5.51
C LEU A 101 -8.65 -7.99 -5.04
N PHE A 102 -9.92 -8.34 -5.18
CA PHE A 102 -10.52 -9.58 -4.74
C PHE A 102 -11.53 -10.08 -5.80
N PRO A 103 -11.08 -10.42 -7.02
CA PRO A 103 -11.97 -10.71 -8.15
C PRO A 103 -12.90 -11.92 -7.95
N ASN A 104 -12.65 -12.78 -6.95
CA ASN A 104 -13.53 -13.88 -6.57
C ASN A 104 -14.47 -13.53 -5.39
N ALA A 105 -14.39 -12.34 -4.80
CA ALA A 105 -15.32 -11.92 -3.74
C ALA A 105 -16.75 -11.75 -4.27
N PHE A 106 -16.87 -11.43 -5.56
CA PHE A 106 -18.12 -11.44 -6.30
C PHE A 106 -17.85 -11.70 -7.77
N VAL A 107 -18.44 -12.78 -8.28
CA VAL A 107 -18.34 -13.17 -9.69
C VAL A 107 -19.69 -12.86 -10.32
N VAL A 108 -19.67 -12.03 -11.37
CA VAL A 108 -20.87 -11.69 -12.14
C VAL A 108 -21.47 -12.98 -12.72
N GLU A 109 -22.79 -13.14 -12.61
CA GLU A 109 -23.51 -14.29 -13.14
C GLU A 109 -23.16 -14.53 -14.63
N GLY A 110 -22.91 -15.79 -14.99
CA GLY A 110 -22.52 -16.17 -16.35
C GLY A 110 -21.02 -16.11 -16.65
N TYR A 111 -20.18 -15.63 -15.72
CA TYR A 111 -18.72 -15.57 -15.90
C TYR A 111 -17.96 -16.58 -15.03
N PRO A 112 -16.82 -17.13 -15.51
CA PRO A 112 -16.04 -18.12 -14.77
C PRO A 112 -15.26 -17.49 -13.60
N PRO A 113 -15.19 -18.13 -12.43
CA PRO A 113 -14.31 -17.70 -11.34
C PRO A 113 -12.83 -17.98 -11.67
N ASN A 114 -11.91 -17.35 -10.94
CA ASN A 114 -10.46 -17.57 -11.02
C ASN A 114 -9.82 -17.28 -12.39
N VAL A 115 -10.45 -16.44 -13.22
CA VAL A 115 -9.88 -16.04 -14.53
C VAL A 115 -9.22 -14.67 -14.49
N MET A 116 -9.76 -13.72 -13.74
CA MET A 116 -9.11 -12.43 -13.52
C MET A 116 -7.88 -12.60 -12.60
N PRO A 117 -6.72 -12.01 -12.93
CA PRO A 117 -5.52 -12.13 -12.11
C PRO A 117 -5.72 -11.71 -10.65
N LEU A 118 -5.16 -12.50 -9.73
CA LEU A 118 -5.37 -12.38 -8.29
C LEU A 118 -4.30 -11.52 -7.59
N ASP A 119 -3.31 -11.06 -8.33
CA ASP A 119 -2.09 -10.45 -7.80
C ASP A 119 -2.03 -8.93 -7.95
N TYR A 120 -3.08 -8.29 -8.50
CA TYR A 120 -3.13 -6.83 -8.66
C TYR A 120 -3.01 -6.03 -7.36
N GLY A 121 -3.36 -6.62 -6.21
CA GLY A 121 -3.08 -6.02 -4.91
C GLY A 121 -1.60 -5.89 -4.58
N GLN A 122 -0.74 -6.67 -5.25
CA GLN A 122 0.71 -6.70 -5.07
C GLN A 122 1.45 -6.10 -6.27
N THR A 123 0.95 -6.31 -7.49
CA THR A 123 1.62 -5.86 -8.72
C THR A 123 1.28 -4.42 -9.08
N LEU A 124 0.10 -3.92 -8.71
CA LEU A 124 -0.26 -2.51 -8.88
C LEU A 124 -0.01 -1.74 -7.60
N THR A 125 0.71 -0.63 -7.71
CA THR A 125 0.82 0.34 -6.63
C THR A 125 -0.56 0.91 -6.27
N ARG A 126 -0.69 1.44 -5.05
CA ARG A 126 -1.93 2.10 -4.62
C ARG A 126 -2.38 3.23 -5.55
N GLN A 127 -1.43 3.97 -6.16
CA GLN A 127 -1.78 5.02 -7.12
C GLN A 127 -2.30 4.41 -8.44
N GLN A 128 -1.66 3.35 -8.95
CA GLN A 128 -2.13 2.68 -10.15
C GLN A 128 -3.53 2.08 -9.97
N GLN A 129 -3.83 1.52 -8.79
CA GLN A 129 -5.18 1.05 -8.47
C GLN A 129 -6.20 2.20 -8.52
N ARG A 130 -5.89 3.37 -7.92
CA ARG A 130 -6.76 4.55 -7.97
C ARG A 130 -6.94 5.09 -9.39
N ASP A 131 -5.86 5.16 -10.16
CA ASP A 131 -5.89 5.62 -11.55
C ASP A 131 -6.78 4.70 -12.40
N LEU A 132 -6.60 3.38 -12.27
CA LEU A 132 -7.41 2.39 -12.99
C LEU A 132 -8.89 2.47 -12.60
N ILE A 133 -9.20 2.59 -11.30
CA ILE A 133 -10.58 2.75 -10.82
C ILE A 133 -11.18 4.07 -11.34
N ALA A 134 -10.42 5.16 -11.36
CA ALA A 134 -10.88 6.44 -11.92
C ALA A 134 -11.22 6.32 -13.42
N PHE A 135 -10.42 5.57 -14.18
CA PHE A 135 -10.75 5.26 -15.58
C PHE A 135 -12.06 4.47 -15.68
N LEU A 136 -12.22 3.39 -14.92
CA LEU A 136 -13.44 2.57 -14.94
C LEU A 136 -14.68 3.38 -14.55
N LEU A 137 -14.58 4.25 -13.54
CA LEU A 137 -15.67 5.15 -13.14
C LEU A 137 -16.06 6.18 -14.22
N SER A 138 -15.15 6.48 -15.16
CA SER A 138 -15.41 7.41 -16.27
C SER A 138 -16.19 6.78 -17.42
N LEU A 139 -16.29 5.44 -17.47
CA LEU A 139 -16.98 4.69 -18.52
C LEU A 139 -18.49 4.69 -18.26
N ARG A 140 -19.26 5.46 -19.04
CA ARG A 140 -20.71 5.68 -18.85
C ARG A 140 -21.51 5.46 -20.11
#